data_AF-A0A9D8UKL9-F1
#
_entry.id   AF-A0A9D8UKL9-F1
#
_cell.length_a   1.000
_cell.length_b   1.000
_cell.length_c   1.000
_cell.angle_alpha   90.00
_cell.angle_beta   90.00
_cell.angle_gamma   90.00
#
_symmetry.space_group_name_H-M   'P 1'
#
loop_
_entity.id
_entity.type
_entity.pdbx_description
1 polymer ?
#
loop_
_entity_poly.entity_id
_entity_poly.type
_entity_poly.pdbx_seq_one_letter_code
_entity_poly.pdbx_strand_id
1 'polypeptide(L)'
;MKYLILFIFFIHIQLNVEAQDWNIKDMDGSYLIFDNGKKINTKLYELKVLDKIKINSKHFLILSGKGCNECDAEKSIYIHSPEDGDMLDENEQTRYTYPGSIYDPFTNETIFSSKFYYGECLSVGEKNWIWIQKSQAETGVVEESIFILEYKEGELVGKFIEQKIEKIKKEIETQTKDCCKFIKGIEQAASM
;
A
#
# COMPACT_ATOMS: atom_id res chain seq x y z
N MET A 1 -61.69 -4.16 36.72
CA MET A 1 -60.42 -3.61 36.20
C MET A 1 -59.53 -4.77 35.75
N LYS A 2 -59.43 -5.02 34.44
CA LYS A 2 -58.52 -6.00 33.84
C LYS A 2 -57.40 -5.21 33.16
N TYR A 3 -56.17 -5.34 33.63
CA TYR A 3 -54.99 -4.80 32.95
C TYR A 3 -54.48 -5.84 31.93
N LEU A 4 -54.47 -5.43 30.66
CA LEU A 4 -53.91 -6.19 29.54
C LEU A 4 -52.43 -5.76 29.41
N ILE A 5 -51.51 -6.66 29.74
CA ILE A 5 -50.07 -6.43 29.58
C ILE A 5 -49.70 -6.79 28.13
N LEU A 6 -49.33 -5.78 27.34
CA LEU A 6 -48.84 -5.93 25.98
C LEU A 6 -47.33 -6.23 26.04
N PHE A 7 -46.93 -7.47 25.78
CA PHE A 7 -45.52 -7.84 25.60
C PHE A 7 -45.07 -7.48 24.19
N ILE A 8 -44.27 -6.42 24.06
CA ILE A 8 -43.57 -6.06 22.83
C ILE A 8 -42.35 -6.97 22.72
N PHE A 9 -42.38 -7.93 21.78
CA PHE A 9 -41.21 -8.72 21.41
C PHE A 9 -40.24 -7.85 20.61
N PHE A 10 -39.13 -7.44 21.24
CA PHE A 10 -37.97 -6.90 20.54
C PHE A 10 -37.26 -8.06 19.81
N ILE A 11 -37.53 -8.22 18.52
CA ILE A 11 -36.76 -9.11 17.65
C ILE A 11 -35.39 -8.48 17.45
N HIS A 12 -34.37 -8.98 18.17
CA HIS A 12 -32.97 -8.71 17.87
C HIS A 12 -32.61 -9.45 16.58
N ILE A 13 -32.70 -8.78 15.44
CA ILE A 13 -32.09 -9.25 14.20
C ILE A 13 -30.58 -9.09 14.36
N GLN A 14 -29.89 -10.17 14.74
CA GLN A 14 -28.44 -10.24 14.60
C GLN A 14 -28.14 -10.37 13.10
N LEU A 15 -27.80 -9.24 12.47
CA LEU A 15 -27.15 -9.26 11.16
C LEU A 15 -25.79 -9.93 11.34
N ASN A 16 -25.71 -11.22 11.03
CA ASN A 16 -24.45 -11.89 10.75
C ASN A 16 -23.87 -11.26 9.48
N VAL A 17 -23.10 -10.19 9.65
CA VAL A 17 -22.17 -9.73 8.62
C VAL A 17 -21.06 -10.77 8.60
N GLU A 18 -21.19 -11.77 7.71
CA GLU A 18 -20.08 -12.67 7.42
C GLU A 18 -18.85 -11.82 7.12
N ALA A 19 -17.75 -12.10 7.82
CA ALA A 19 -16.49 -11.40 7.59
C ALA A 19 -16.13 -11.59 6.11
N GLN A 20 -16.23 -10.50 5.34
CA GLN A 20 -15.97 -10.54 3.92
C GLN A 20 -14.51 -10.95 3.70
N ASP A 21 -14.31 -12.13 3.12
CA ASP A 21 -12.98 -12.65 2.84
C ASP A 21 -12.47 -12.04 1.53
N TRP A 22 -11.35 -11.33 1.61
CA TRP A 22 -10.68 -10.67 0.48
C TRP A 22 -9.52 -11.50 -0.04
N ASN A 23 -9.76 -12.80 -0.21
CA ASN A 23 -8.86 -13.69 -0.91
C ASN A 23 -9.04 -13.54 -2.41
N ILE A 24 -7.92 -13.34 -3.11
CA ILE A 24 -7.91 -13.22 -4.57
C ILE A 24 -7.93 -14.64 -5.13
N LYS A 25 -8.96 -14.91 -5.92
CA LYS A 25 -9.16 -16.17 -6.63
C LYS A 25 -8.40 -16.21 -7.94
N ASP A 26 -8.47 -15.12 -8.70
CA ASP A 26 -7.89 -15.02 -10.04
C ASP A 26 -7.67 -13.55 -10.45
N MET A 27 -6.94 -13.35 -11.56
CA MET A 27 -6.68 -12.05 -12.16
C MET A 27 -6.91 -12.12 -13.67
N ASP A 28 -7.66 -11.16 -14.20
CA ASP A 28 -7.99 -11.06 -15.63
C ASP A 28 -7.70 -9.65 -16.14
N GLY A 29 -6.53 -9.46 -16.76
CA GLY A 29 -6.04 -8.15 -17.17
C GLY A 29 -5.90 -7.19 -15.99
N SER A 30 -6.68 -6.10 -15.99
CA SER A 30 -6.73 -5.10 -14.91
C SER A 30 -7.70 -5.47 -13.78
N TYR A 31 -8.37 -6.63 -13.84
CA TYR A 31 -9.35 -7.02 -12.84
C TYR A 31 -8.81 -8.00 -11.82
N LEU A 32 -9.15 -7.76 -10.56
CA LEU A 32 -9.03 -8.71 -9.46
C LEU A 32 -10.36 -9.43 -9.26
N ILE A 33 -10.32 -10.77 -9.18
CA ILE A 33 -11.49 -11.61 -8.92
C ILE A 33 -11.29 -12.25 -7.55
N PHE A 34 -12.23 -12.04 -6.64
CA PHE A 34 -12.16 -12.55 -5.26
C PHE A 34 -12.96 -13.84 -5.10
N ASP A 35 -12.65 -14.62 -4.06
CA ASP A 35 -13.35 -15.88 -3.76
C ASP A 35 -14.86 -15.69 -3.50
N ASN A 36 -15.23 -14.52 -2.99
CA ASN A 36 -16.63 -14.11 -2.79
C ASN A 36 -17.35 -13.73 -4.11
N GLY A 37 -16.69 -13.86 -5.26
CA GLY A 37 -17.23 -13.52 -6.58
C GLY A 37 -17.20 -12.03 -6.93
N LYS A 38 -16.79 -11.14 -6.01
CA LYS A 38 -16.60 -9.72 -6.32
C LYS A 38 -15.48 -9.58 -7.35
N LYS A 39 -15.67 -8.65 -8.27
CA LYS A 39 -14.68 -8.25 -9.28
C LYS A 39 -14.37 -6.77 -9.07
N ILE A 40 -13.10 -6.41 -9.09
CA ILE A 40 -12.62 -5.03 -8.93
C ILE A 40 -11.73 -4.69 -10.09
N ASN A 41 -12.05 -3.61 -10.80
CA ASN A 41 -11.15 -3.05 -11.81
C ASN A 41 -10.10 -2.18 -11.13
N THR A 42 -8.83 -2.56 -11.28
CA THR A 42 -7.69 -1.76 -10.80
C THR A 42 -7.30 -0.64 -11.76
N LYS A 43 -7.72 -0.76 -13.02
CA LYS A 43 -7.26 0.07 -14.15
C LYS A 43 -5.74 0.05 -14.37
N LEU A 44 -5.01 -0.85 -13.71
CA LEU A 44 -3.57 -0.99 -13.87
C LEU A 44 -3.21 -1.95 -15.00
N TYR A 45 -2.18 -1.58 -15.76
CA TYR A 45 -1.47 -2.46 -16.68
C TYR A 45 -0.31 -3.13 -15.97
N GLU A 46 0.13 -4.30 -16.46
CA GLU A 46 1.15 -5.13 -15.80
C GLU A 46 0.83 -5.41 -14.32
N LEU A 47 -0.47 -5.53 -13.99
CA LEU A 47 -0.95 -5.66 -12.63
C LEU A 47 -0.31 -6.86 -11.92
N LYS A 48 0.22 -6.61 -10.72
CA LYS A 48 0.66 -7.65 -9.78
C LYS A 48 0.19 -7.31 -8.38
N VAL A 49 -0.34 -8.32 -7.69
CA VAL A 49 -0.61 -8.25 -6.26
C VAL A 49 0.67 -8.67 -5.53
N LEU A 50 1.21 -7.77 -4.71
CA LEU A 50 2.46 -8.01 -4.00
C LEU A 50 2.24 -8.60 -2.60
N ASP A 51 1.28 -8.05 -1.85
CA ASP A 51 0.79 -8.64 -0.60
C ASP A 51 -0.57 -8.01 -0.23
N LYS A 52 -1.15 -8.48 0.87
CA LYS A 52 -2.31 -7.91 1.54
C LYS A 52 -2.02 -7.66 3.02
N ILE A 53 -2.62 -6.62 3.56
CA ILE A 53 -2.54 -6.28 4.99
C ILE A 53 -3.91 -5.87 5.50
N LYS A 54 -4.25 -6.29 6.71
CA LYS A 54 -5.47 -5.88 7.39
C LYS A 54 -5.13 -4.88 8.49
N ILE A 55 -5.79 -3.72 8.47
CA ILE A 55 -5.69 -2.68 9.50
C ILE A 55 -7.08 -2.48 10.08
N ASN A 56 -7.24 -2.78 11.37
CA ASN A 56 -8.55 -2.87 12.03
C ASN A 56 -9.50 -3.84 11.28
N SER A 57 -10.62 -3.35 10.76
CA SER A 57 -11.56 -4.11 9.95
C SER A 57 -11.33 -4.01 8.44
N LYS A 58 -10.47 -3.09 7.97
CA LYS A 58 -10.28 -2.79 6.55
C LYS A 58 -9.09 -3.54 5.97
N HIS A 59 -9.25 -4.07 4.76
CA HIS A 59 -8.19 -4.77 4.04
C HIS A 59 -7.56 -3.83 3.03
N PHE A 60 -6.25 -3.94 2.88
CA PHE A 60 -5.48 -3.21 1.89
C PHE A 60 -4.66 -4.20 1.08
N LEU A 61 -4.71 -4.02 -0.23
CA LEU A 61 -3.87 -4.69 -1.19
C LEU A 61 -2.69 -3.77 -1.51
N ILE A 62 -1.51 -4.35 -1.53
CA ILE A 62 -0.31 -3.71 -2.05
C ILE A 62 -0.17 -4.20 -3.48
N LEU A 63 -0.44 -3.32 -4.43
CA LEU A 63 -0.43 -3.62 -5.86
C LEU A 63 0.78 -2.97 -6.51
N SER A 64 1.20 -3.53 -7.65
CA SER A 64 2.09 -2.84 -8.58
C SER A 64 1.58 -2.95 -10.00
N GLY A 65 1.94 -1.97 -10.81
CA GLY A 65 1.55 -1.89 -12.21
C GLY A 65 1.91 -0.52 -12.78
N LYS A 66 1.40 -0.25 -13.98
CA LYS A 66 1.47 1.05 -14.66
C LYS A 66 0.07 1.62 -14.81
N GLY A 67 -0.06 2.95 -14.72
CA GLY A 67 -1.33 3.66 -14.93
C GLY A 67 -1.79 3.68 -16.38
N CYS A 68 -0.86 3.62 -17.33
CA CYS A 68 -1.13 3.58 -18.76
C CYS A 68 -0.37 2.45 -19.47
N ASN A 69 -0.84 2.12 -20.67
CA ASN A 69 -0.19 1.19 -21.59
C ASN A 69 0.53 1.96 -22.68
N GLU A 70 1.67 1.45 -23.17
CA GLU A 70 2.45 2.06 -24.25
C GLU A 70 2.88 3.52 -23.97
N CYS A 71 3.08 3.85 -22.70
CA CYS A 71 3.56 5.14 -22.23
C CYS A 71 4.90 4.98 -21.48
N ASP A 72 5.54 6.09 -21.16
CA ASP A 72 6.75 6.20 -20.34
C ASP A 72 6.46 6.15 -18.83
N ALA A 73 5.22 5.83 -18.42
CA ALA A 73 4.89 5.73 -17.01
C ALA A 73 5.65 4.58 -16.34
N GLU A 74 6.35 4.94 -15.27
CA GLU A 74 7.08 3.98 -14.46
C GLU A 74 6.15 3.10 -13.64
N LYS A 75 6.62 1.86 -13.40
CA LYS A 75 5.97 0.94 -12.48
C LYS A 75 5.88 1.57 -11.09
N SER A 76 4.70 1.55 -10.51
CA SER A 76 4.42 2.19 -9.22
C SER A 76 3.82 1.19 -8.22
N ILE A 77 3.80 1.58 -6.95
CA ILE A 77 3.09 0.91 -5.86
C ILE A 77 1.75 1.61 -5.64
N TYR A 78 0.70 0.82 -5.46
CA TYR A 78 -0.63 1.30 -5.13
C TYR A 78 -1.12 0.60 -3.86
N ILE A 79 -1.70 1.38 -2.94
CA ILE A 79 -2.31 0.89 -1.72
C ILE A 79 -3.81 1.07 -1.88
N HIS A 80 -4.53 -0.03 -2.09
CA HIS A 80 -5.96 0.01 -2.40
C HIS A 80 -6.75 -0.90 -1.47
N SER A 81 -7.91 -0.44 -1.00
CA SER A 81 -8.83 -1.28 -0.25
C SER A 81 -9.94 -1.77 -1.17
N PRO A 82 -10.13 -3.10 -1.31
CA PRO A 82 -11.17 -3.63 -2.17
C PRO A 82 -12.59 -3.36 -1.63
N GLU A 83 -12.72 -2.98 -0.35
CA GLU A 83 -13.95 -2.43 0.21
C GLU A 83 -14.38 -1.12 -0.48
N ASP A 84 -13.43 -0.32 -0.97
CA ASP A 84 -13.70 0.97 -1.63
C ASP A 84 -14.17 0.82 -3.09
N GLY A 85 -14.18 -0.42 -3.62
CA GLY A 85 -14.67 -0.73 -4.96
C GLY A 85 -13.58 -0.63 -6.03
N ASP A 86 -13.98 -0.21 -7.23
CA ASP A 86 -13.07 -0.01 -8.36
C ASP A 86 -12.08 1.11 -8.08
N MET A 87 -10.87 0.97 -8.61
CA MET A 87 -9.85 2.01 -8.54
C MET A 87 -10.21 3.18 -9.45
N LEU A 88 -9.82 4.39 -9.02
CA LEU A 88 -9.96 5.62 -9.78
C LEU A 88 -9.10 5.60 -11.05
N ASP A 89 -9.38 6.51 -11.98
CA ASP A 89 -8.54 6.70 -13.17
C ASP A 89 -7.13 7.19 -12.80
N GLU A 90 -6.17 7.01 -13.73
CA GLU A 90 -4.74 7.26 -13.48
C GLU A 90 -4.44 8.65 -12.90
N ASN A 91 -5.17 9.68 -13.35
CA ASN A 91 -4.97 11.06 -12.92
C ASN A 91 -5.49 11.38 -11.51
N GLU A 92 -6.37 10.54 -10.96
CA GLU A 92 -6.97 10.70 -9.63
C GLU A 92 -6.39 9.73 -8.61
N GLN A 93 -5.58 8.77 -9.08
CA GLN A 93 -5.05 7.72 -8.25
C GLN A 93 -3.72 8.10 -7.62
N THR A 94 -3.66 8.05 -6.30
CA THR A 94 -2.40 8.15 -5.57
C THR A 94 -1.50 6.98 -5.90
N ARG A 95 -0.28 7.28 -6.35
CA ARG A 95 0.76 6.30 -6.67
C ARG A 95 2.02 6.59 -5.86
N TYR A 96 2.75 5.53 -5.52
CA TYR A 96 3.99 5.61 -4.78
C TYR A 96 5.14 4.99 -5.58
N THR A 97 6.37 5.43 -5.32
CA THR A 97 7.55 4.90 -6.00
C THR A 97 7.71 3.40 -5.76
N TYR A 98 7.97 2.64 -6.82
CA TYR A 98 8.33 1.23 -6.68
C TYR A 98 9.76 1.11 -6.11
N PRO A 99 10.01 0.23 -5.12
CA PRO A 99 11.33 0.12 -4.51
C PRO A 99 12.40 -0.27 -5.53
N GLY A 100 13.65 0.12 -5.30
CA GLY A 100 14.72 -0.11 -6.25
C GLY A 100 15.78 0.98 -6.27
N SER A 101 16.62 0.96 -7.29
CA SER A 101 17.57 2.03 -7.55
C SER A 101 17.56 2.45 -9.01
N ILE A 102 17.81 3.73 -9.23
CA ILE A 102 17.98 4.36 -10.53
C ILE A 102 19.43 4.81 -10.62
N TYR A 103 20.12 4.41 -11.69
CA TYR A 103 21.50 4.79 -11.95
C TYR A 103 21.63 5.63 -13.22
N ASP A 104 22.60 6.54 -13.22
CA ASP A 104 23.02 7.26 -14.41
C ASP A 104 23.71 6.26 -15.38
N PRO A 105 23.26 6.13 -16.64
CA PRO A 105 23.80 5.14 -17.57
C PRO A 105 25.23 5.44 -18.05
N PHE A 106 25.73 6.66 -17.89
CA PHE A 106 27.07 7.07 -18.31
C PHE A 106 28.10 6.93 -17.19
N THR A 107 27.73 7.28 -15.96
CA THR A 107 28.64 7.21 -14.80
C THR A 107 28.47 5.91 -14.01
N ASN A 108 27.35 5.22 -14.19
CA ASN A 108 26.93 4.07 -13.39
C ASN A 108 26.75 4.41 -11.89
N GLU A 109 26.57 5.69 -11.56
CA GLU A 109 26.29 6.16 -10.20
C GLU A 109 24.80 6.10 -9.88
N THR A 110 24.44 5.70 -8.66
CA THR A 110 23.05 5.66 -8.20
C THR A 110 22.56 7.08 -7.89
N ILE A 111 21.66 7.60 -8.71
CA ILE A 111 21.05 8.92 -8.53
C ILE A 111 19.82 8.89 -7.62
N PHE A 112 19.17 7.72 -7.52
CA PHE A 112 18.04 7.51 -6.61
C PHE A 112 18.03 6.07 -6.11
N SER A 113 17.66 5.87 -4.85
CA SER A 113 17.32 4.55 -4.33
C SER A 113 16.19 4.63 -3.34
N SER A 114 15.36 3.59 -3.30
CA SER A 114 14.29 3.45 -2.34
C SER A 114 14.13 2.02 -1.87
N LYS A 115 13.87 1.86 -0.57
CA LYS A 115 13.48 0.59 0.04
C LYS A 115 12.06 0.71 0.56
N PHE A 116 11.26 -0.34 0.34
CA PHE A 116 9.86 -0.35 0.76
C PHE A 116 9.60 -1.44 1.81
N TYR A 117 9.07 -1.00 2.95
CA TYR A 117 8.69 -1.83 4.08
C TYR A 117 7.22 -1.64 4.42
N TYR A 118 6.58 -2.67 4.97
CA TYR A 118 5.20 -2.57 5.43
C TYR A 118 4.88 -3.54 6.57
N GLY A 119 3.86 -3.22 7.34
CA GLY A 119 3.47 -3.97 8.53
C GLY A 119 3.78 -3.20 9.82
N GLU A 120 4.04 -3.93 10.89
CA GLU A 120 4.34 -3.40 12.23
C GLU A 120 5.83 -3.07 12.35
N CYS A 121 6.26 -2.06 11.57
CA CYS A 121 7.67 -1.73 11.39
C CYS A 121 8.23 -0.73 12.42
N LEU A 122 7.37 0.08 13.04
CA LEU A 122 7.77 1.12 14.01
C LEU A 122 7.24 0.83 15.41
N SER A 123 6.05 0.24 15.52
CA SER A 123 5.35 0.06 16.78
C SER A 123 4.44 -1.15 16.68
N VAL A 124 4.39 -1.94 17.76
CA VAL A 124 3.51 -3.11 17.83
C VAL A 124 2.05 -2.65 17.75
N GLY A 125 1.28 -3.29 16.87
CA GLY A 125 -0.12 -2.97 16.61
C GLY A 125 -0.37 -1.80 15.65
N GLU A 126 0.66 -1.06 15.22
CA GLU A 126 0.53 0.01 14.22
C GLU A 126 1.12 -0.47 12.89
N LYS A 127 0.26 -0.53 11.87
CA LYS A 127 0.62 -1.01 10.54
C LYS A 127 0.82 0.16 9.58
N ASN A 128 2.02 0.23 9.02
CA ASN A 128 2.45 1.36 8.22
C ASN A 128 3.02 0.85 6.89
N TRP A 129 3.11 1.75 5.91
CA TRP A 129 3.89 1.56 4.69
C TRP A 129 5.01 2.60 4.68
N ILE A 130 6.25 2.17 4.50
CA ILE A 130 7.43 2.99 4.75
C ILE A 130 8.37 2.91 3.56
N TRP A 131 8.68 4.07 2.98
CA TRP A 131 9.72 4.24 1.99
C TRP A 131 10.91 4.93 2.63
N ILE A 132 12.07 4.29 2.61
CA ILE A 132 13.35 4.94 2.91
C ILE A 132 13.98 5.29 1.57
N GLN A 133 14.21 6.58 1.34
CA GLN A 133 14.60 7.12 0.04
C GLN A 133 15.89 7.89 0.15
N LYS A 134 16.72 7.78 -0.88
CA LYS A 134 17.96 8.53 -1.03
C LYS A 134 18.02 9.06 -2.46
N SER A 135 18.17 10.36 -2.61
CA SER A 135 18.30 11.04 -3.91
C SER A 135 19.57 11.87 -3.95
N GLN A 136 20.26 11.84 -5.08
CA GLN A 136 21.36 12.75 -5.38
C GLN A 136 20.80 13.95 -6.14
N ALA A 137 20.90 15.13 -5.54
CA ALA A 137 20.56 16.37 -6.21
C ALA A 137 21.59 16.69 -7.32
N GLU A 138 21.24 17.59 -8.24
CA GLU A 138 22.14 18.06 -9.31
C GLU A 138 23.45 18.66 -8.76
N THR A 139 23.43 19.15 -7.52
CA THR A 139 24.60 19.67 -6.80
C THR A 139 25.56 18.58 -6.31
N GLY A 140 25.22 17.30 -6.48
CA GLY A 140 25.92 16.16 -5.91
C GLY A 140 25.63 15.93 -4.42
N VAL A 141 24.82 16.79 -3.79
CA VAL A 141 24.37 16.58 -2.42
C VAL A 141 23.39 15.42 -2.38
N VAL A 142 23.66 14.50 -1.47
CA VAL A 142 22.79 13.37 -1.20
C VAL A 142 21.79 13.78 -0.13
N GLU A 143 20.52 13.66 -0.46
CA GLU A 143 19.40 13.84 0.45
C GLU A 143 18.80 12.47 0.79
N GLU A 144 18.48 12.28 2.06
CA GLU A 144 17.80 11.08 2.54
C GLU A 144 16.50 11.49 3.22
N SER A 145 15.45 10.71 3.00
CA SER A 145 14.14 10.94 3.60
C SER A 145 13.43 9.62 3.90
N ILE A 146 12.48 9.67 4.84
CA ILE A 146 11.58 8.55 5.11
C ILE A 146 10.15 9.03 4.89
N PHE A 147 9.44 8.42 3.95
CA PHE A 147 8.01 8.62 3.77
C PHE A 147 7.24 7.52 4.47
N ILE A 148 6.32 7.90 5.35
CA ILE A 148 5.47 6.98 6.11
C ILE A 148 4.02 7.24 5.72
N LEU A 149 3.33 6.19 5.31
CA LEU A 149 1.90 6.19 5.06
C LEU A 149 1.19 5.38 6.15
N GLU A 150 0.15 5.97 6.75
CA GLU A 150 -0.62 5.41 7.85
C GLU A 150 -2.12 5.46 7.50
N TYR A 151 -2.90 4.46 7.93
CA TYR A 151 -4.36 4.52 7.84
C TYR A 151 -4.95 5.09 9.13
N LYS A 152 -5.51 6.30 9.08
CA LYS A 152 -6.05 7.03 10.24
C LYS A 152 -7.40 7.64 9.89
N GLU A 153 -8.37 7.47 10.80
CA GLU A 153 -9.70 8.10 10.70
C GLU A 153 -10.46 7.84 9.38
N GLY A 154 -10.19 6.72 8.72
CA GLY A 154 -10.84 6.37 7.45
C GLY A 154 -10.01 6.67 6.21
N GLU A 155 -8.84 7.29 6.35
CA GLU A 155 -8.04 7.80 5.24
C GLU A 155 -6.58 7.36 5.32
N LEU A 156 -5.91 7.34 4.17
CA LEU A 156 -4.46 7.14 4.08
C LEU A 156 -3.76 8.50 4.18
N VAL A 157 -2.96 8.67 5.23
CA VAL A 157 -2.25 9.92 5.53
C VAL A 157 -0.76 9.69 5.40
N GLY A 158 -0.11 10.44 4.50
CA GLY A 158 1.32 10.40 4.25
C GLY A 158 2.07 11.51 4.96
N LYS A 159 3.28 11.23 5.44
CA LYS A 159 4.20 12.23 6.00
C LYS A 159 5.65 11.92 5.66
N PHE A 160 6.44 12.97 5.40
CA PHE A 160 7.89 12.89 5.29
C PHE A 160 8.55 13.12 6.64
N ILE A 161 9.60 12.35 6.91
CA ILE A 161 10.47 12.48 8.06
C ILE A 161 11.88 12.75 7.57
N GLU A 162 12.36 13.96 7.87
CA GLU A 162 13.70 14.44 7.47
C GLU A 162 14.68 14.47 8.66
N GLN A 163 14.19 14.15 9.87
CA GLN A 163 14.99 14.14 11.09
C GLN A 163 14.97 12.75 11.72
N LYS A 164 16.03 12.40 12.47
CA LYS A 164 16.14 11.10 13.16
C LYS A 164 16.07 9.88 12.23
N ILE A 165 16.39 10.06 10.95
CA ILE A 165 16.38 9.03 9.90
C ILE A 165 17.13 7.77 10.35
N GLU A 166 18.35 7.93 10.84
CA GLU A 166 19.19 6.80 11.32
C GLU A 166 18.55 6.02 12.48
N LYS A 167 17.83 6.72 13.37
CA LYS A 167 17.11 6.05 14.47
C LYS A 167 15.99 5.16 13.92
N ILE A 168 15.20 5.69 12.99
CA ILE A 168 14.05 5.00 12.40
C ILE A 168 14.51 3.81 11.55
N LYS A 169 15.57 3.99 10.74
CA LYS A 169 16.18 2.89 9.96
C LYS A 169 16.59 1.74 10.86
N LYS A 170 17.29 2.04 11.95
CA LYS A 170 17.71 1.04 12.93
C LYS A 170 16.51 0.32 13.55
N GLU A 171 15.45 1.06 13.89
CA GLU A 171 14.22 0.49 14.44
C GLU A 171 13.59 -0.52 13.47
N ILE A 172 13.42 -0.15 12.20
CA ILE A 172 12.90 -1.01 11.13
C ILE A 172 13.78 -2.27 10.96
N GLU A 173 15.10 -2.11 10.90
CA GLU A 173 16.05 -3.21 10.72
C GLU A 173 16.08 -4.19 11.90
N THR A 174 15.71 -3.74 13.10
CA THR A 174 15.63 -4.59 14.29
C THR A 174 14.32 -5.38 14.42
N GLN A 175 13.29 -5.05 13.64
CA GLN A 175 12.04 -5.79 13.66
C GLN A 175 12.18 -7.18 13.03
N THR A 176 11.37 -8.13 13.48
CA THR A 176 11.30 -9.45 12.86
C THR A 176 10.65 -9.35 11.47
N LYS A 177 11.10 -10.21 10.55
CA LYS A 177 10.57 -10.25 9.18
C LYS A 177 9.08 -10.57 9.09
N ASP A 178 8.53 -11.21 10.12
CA ASP A 178 7.12 -11.56 10.20
C ASP A 178 6.24 -10.34 10.51
N CYS A 179 6.76 -9.38 11.28
CA CYS A 179 6.05 -8.15 11.64
C CYS A 179 6.30 -7.03 10.63
N CYS A 180 7.56 -6.86 10.19
CA CYS A 180 7.96 -5.86 9.21
C CYS A 180 8.47 -6.54 7.94
N LYS A 181 7.65 -6.50 6.90
CA LYS A 181 7.95 -7.13 5.62
C LYS A 181 8.62 -6.13 4.69
N PHE A 182 9.40 -6.67 3.76
CA PHE A 182 10.15 -5.91 2.75
C PHE A 182 9.76 -6.35 1.35
N ILE A 183 9.54 -5.40 0.45
CA ILE A 183 9.34 -5.68 -0.99
C ILE A 183 10.66 -5.46 -1.72
N LYS A 184 11.11 -6.51 -2.41
CA LYS A 184 12.32 -6.43 -3.23
C LYS A 184 12.13 -5.45 -4.39
N GLY A 185 13.07 -4.53 -4.49
CA GLY A 185 13.11 -3.52 -5.56
C GLY A 185 13.70 -4.01 -6.88
N ILE A 186 13.70 -3.11 -7.86
CA ILE A 186 14.29 -3.29 -9.19
C ILE A 186 15.39 -2.26 -9.45
N GLU A 187 16.42 -2.65 -10.21
CA GLU A 187 17.48 -1.74 -10.64
C GLU A 187 17.15 -1.26 -12.05
N GLN A 188 17.22 0.05 -12.28
CA GLN A 188 16.84 0.69 -13.53
C GLN A 188 17.87 1.74 -13.94
N ALA A 189 18.13 1.86 -15.25
CA ALA A 189 18.83 3.03 -15.77
C ALA A 189 17.86 4.21 -15.79
N ALA A 190 18.36 5.41 -15.52
CA ALA A 190 17.58 6.64 -15.71
C ALA A 190 17.12 6.74 -17.18
N SER A 191 15.82 6.98 -17.39
CA SER A 191 15.31 7.26 -18.72
C SER A 191 15.76 8.67 -19.14
N MET A 192 16.32 8.78 -20.35
CA MET A 192 16.72 10.06 -20.96
C MET A 192 15.54 10.76 -21.63
#